data_AF-A0A962SC14-F1
#
_entry.id   AF-A0A962SC14-F1
#
_cell.length_a   1.000
_cell.length_b   1.000
_cell.length_c   1.000
_cell.angle_alpha   90.00
_cell.angle_beta   90.00
_cell.angle_gamma   90.00
#
_symmetry.space_group_name_H-M   'P 1'
#
loop_
_entity.id
_entity.type
_entity.pdbx_description
1 polymer ?
#
loop_
_entity_poly.entity_id
_entity_poly.type
_entity_poly.pdbx_seq_one_letter_code
_entity_poly.pdbx_strand_id
1 'polypeptide(L)'
;MHNNMWRGKFKNYYWLVSTSAVCALADFIKKHHANEILHLTAFDSGPISPSEKEIKSGWSKDGDIMISPPLSNHVEIPHDQFDEWYVSTSQLSFPDDLEVFVNYGGFTLVSPEELTKDDDPAWERGRYDYLYLMQDRFWKQLSVINPSTYVSSGDLYIVVSKSKALISDIENSA
;
A
#
# COMPACT_ATOMS: atom_id res chain seq x y z
N MET A 1 13.00 -20.22 11.34
CA MET A 1 11.62 -19.70 11.18
C MET A 1 11.77 -18.35 10.51
N HIS A 2 11.44 -18.23 9.22
CA HIS A 2 11.43 -16.91 8.60
C HIS A 2 10.29 -16.10 9.21
N ASN A 3 10.59 -14.86 9.55
CA ASN A 3 9.61 -13.95 10.11
C ASN A 3 8.61 -13.63 8.99
N ASN A 4 7.34 -13.95 9.15
CA ASN A 4 6.34 -13.68 8.09
C ASN A 4 5.92 -12.21 8.03
N MET A 5 6.43 -11.39 8.96
CA MET A 5 6.03 -10.01 9.12
C MET A 5 7.17 -9.15 9.67
N TRP A 6 7.33 -7.97 9.08
CA TRP A 6 8.21 -6.92 9.55
C TRP A 6 7.40 -5.65 9.81
N ARG A 7 7.91 -4.81 10.71
CA ARG A 7 7.30 -3.52 11.02
C ARG A 7 8.35 -2.48 11.35
N GLY A 8 7.97 -1.23 11.22
CA GLY A 8 8.81 -0.14 11.64
C GLY A 8 8.10 1.19 11.61
N LYS A 9 8.91 2.25 11.65
CA LYS A 9 8.43 3.62 11.66
C LYS A 9 9.35 4.47 10.80
N PHE A 10 8.76 5.33 9.98
CA PHE A 10 9.48 6.36 9.24
C PHE A 10 8.74 7.70 9.45
N LYS A 11 9.40 8.66 10.11
CA LYS A 11 8.80 9.93 10.51
C LYS A 11 7.47 9.72 11.28
N ASN A 12 6.35 10.16 10.73
CA ASN A 12 5.00 10.06 11.28
C ASN A 12 4.23 8.80 10.82
N TYR A 13 4.82 7.97 9.96
CA TYR A 13 4.21 6.75 9.47
C TYR A 13 4.71 5.52 10.24
N TYR A 14 3.80 4.64 10.57
CA TYR A 14 4.05 3.26 10.97
C TYR A 14 3.87 2.38 9.74
N TRP A 15 4.69 1.35 9.60
CA TRP A 15 4.59 0.44 8.46
C TRP A 15 4.66 -1.02 8.89
N LEU A 16 4.07 -1.88 8.06
CA LEU A 16 4.05 -3.32 8.17
C LEU A 16 4.26 -3.92 6.78
N VAL A 17 5.11 -4.94 6.70
CA VAL A 17 5.34 -5.76 5.50
C VAL A 17 5.05 -7.21 5.88
N SER A 18 4.24 -7.90 5.08
CA SER A 18 3.89 -9.30 5.28
C SER A 18 4.11 -10.11 4.00
N THR A 19 4.67 -11.31 4.14
CA THR A 19 4.78 -12.29 3.04
C THR A 19 3.51 -13.12 2.88
N SER A 20 2.59 -13.05 3.84
CA SER A 20 1.31 -13.74 3.83
C SER A 20 0.17 -12.76 3.59
N ALA A 21 -0.88 -13.23 2.91
CA ALA A 21 -2.07 -12.44 2.65
C ALA A 21 -2.74 -11.95 3.94
N VAL A 22 -3.14 -10.67 3.93
CA VAL A 22 -3.93 -10.07 5.00
C VAL A 22 -5.41 -10.19 4.60
N CYS A 23 -6.04 -11.32 4.92
CA CYS A 23 -7.38 -11.69 4.44
C CYS A 23 -8.51 -10.68 4.75
N ALA A 24 -8.30 -9.74 5.68
CA ALA A 24 -9.30 -8.73 6.09
C ALA A 24 -8.83 -7.29 5.84
N LEU A 25 -7.85 -7.07 4.94
CA LEU A 25 -7.24 -5.76 4.73
C LEU A 25 -8.25 -4.66 4.38
N ALA A 26 -9.16 -4.94 3.44
CA ALA A 26 -10.23 -4.00 3.07
C ALA A 26 -11.14 -3.65 4.26
N ASP A 27 -11.42 -4.60 5.15
CA ASP A 27 -12.23 -4.35 6.35
C ASP A 27 -11.48 -3.51 7.37
N PHE A 28 -10.18 -3.74 7.56
CA PHE A 28 -9.35 -2.86 8.38
C PHE A 28 -9.32 -1.43 7.84
N ILE A 29 -9.18 -1.27 6.53
CA ILE A 29 -9.21 0.05 5.90
C ILE A 29 -10.55 0.74 6.14
N LYS A 30 -11.69 0.09 5.86
CA LYS A 30 -13.02 0.66 6.14
C LYS A 30 -13.21 1.02 7.61
N LYS A 31 -12.76 0.16 8.53
CA LYS A 31 -12.88 0.37 9.98
C LYS A 31 -12.10 1.59 10.46
N HIS A 32 -10.86 1.75 10.00
CA HIS A 32 -9.95 2.79 10.49
C HIS A 32 -10.06 4.12 9.72
N HIS A 33 -10.66 4.09 8.54
CA HIS A 33 -10.76 5.25 7.64
C HIS A 33 -12.20 5.61 7.29
N ALA A 34 -13.13 5.45 8.22
CA ALA A 34 -14.52 5.83 8.00
C ALA A 34 -14.64 7.32 7.62
N ASN A 35 -15.41 7.59 6.56
CA ASN A 35 -15.58 8.90 5.91
C ASN A 35 -14.35 9.46 5.17
N GLU A 36 -13.24 8.74 5.11
CA GLU A 36 -12.11 9.09 4.23
C GLU A 36 -12.36 8.58 2.80
N ILE A 37 -11.56 9.05 1.85
CA ILE A 37 -11.63 8.71 0.44
C ILE A 37 -10.48 7.76 0.13
N LEU A 38 -10.77 6.73 -0.65
CA LEU A 38 -9.79 5.79 -1.16
C LEU A 38 -9.52 6.06 -2.65
N HIS A 39 -8.24 6.09 -2.99
CA HIS A 39 -7.70 6.31 -4.33
C HIS A 39 -6.96 5.06 -4.78
N LEU A 40 -7.42 4.43 -5.86
CA LEU A 40 -6.83 3.24 -6.46
C LEU A 40 -5.90 3.67 -7.59
N THR A 41 -4.62 3.32 -7.50
CA THR A 41 -3.58 3.71 -8.46
C THR A 41 -3.05 2.54 -9.29
N ALA A 42 -3.32 1.31 -8.88
CA ALA A 42 -2.95 0.11 -9.61
C ALA A 42 -4.13 -0.84 -9.78
N PHE A 43 -4.25 -1.39 -10.98
CA PHE A 43 -5.19 -2.45 -11.32
C PHE A 43 -4.48 -3.47 -12.21
N ASP A 44 -4.65 -4.76 -11.92
CA ASP A 44 -4.10 -5.82 -12.75
C ASP A 44 -4.76 -5.81 -14.14
N SER A 45 -3.94 -5.83 -15.20
CA SER A 45 -4.36 -6.14 -16.57
C SER A 45 -5.29 -5.14 -17.27
N GLY A 46 -5.05 -3.83 -17.15
CA GLY A 46 -5.65 -2.83 -18.05
C GLY A 46 -5.76 -1.42 -17.48
N PRO A 47 -6.38 -0.49 -18.22
CA PRO A 47 -6.68 0.84 -17.69
C PRO A 47 -7.74 0.73 -16.59
N ILE A 48 -7.45 1.28 -15.41
CA ILE A 48 -8.39 1.30 -14.30
C ILE A 48 -9.63 2.12 -14.65
N SER A 49 -10.83 1.58 -14.47
CA SER A 49 -12.08 2.32 -14.68
C SER A 49 -13.21 1.70 -13.87
N PRO A 50 -14.03 2.52 -13.20
CA PRO A 50 -15.22 2.00 -12.52
C PRO A 50 -16.21 1.46 -13.55
N SER A 51 -16.82 0.32 -13.23
CA SER A 51 -17.98 -0.24 -13.90
C SER A 51 -19.22 0.64 -13.70
N GLU A 52 -20.28 0.43 -14.49
CA GLU A 52 -21.54 1.15 -14.31
C GLU A 52 -22.15 0.96 -12.90
N LYS A 53 -21.96 -0.22 -12.29
CA LYS A 53 -22.43 -0.51 -10.92
C LYS A 53 -21.67 0.37 -9.92
N GLU A 54 -20.35 0.46 -10.06
CA GLU A 54 -19.50 1.25 -9.17
C GLU A 54 -19.79 2.75 -9.31
N ILE A 55 -19.98 3.25 -10.55
CA ILE A 55 -20.40 4.63 -10.79
C ILE A 55 -21.73 4.94 -10.10
N LYS A 56 -22.72 4.06 -10.20
CA LYS A 56 -24.01 4.21 -9.51
C LYS A 56 -23.87 4.20 -7.98
N SER A 57 -22.84 3.52 -7.47
CA SER A 57 -22.48 3.49 -6.04
C SER A 57 -21.61 4.68 -5.61
N GLY A 58 -21.32 5.62 -6.51
CA GLY A 58 -20.59 6.85 -6.21
C GLY A 58 -19.08 6.80 -6.47
N TRP A 59 -18.57 5.72 -7.08
CA TRP A 59 -17.19 5.71 -7.55
C TRP A 59 -17.02 6.64 -8.76
N SER A 60 -15.83 7.21 -8.88
CA SER A 60 -15.47 8.08 -10.00
C SER A 60 -14.03 7.79 -10.45
N LYS A 61 -13.59 8.49 -11.50
CA LYS A 61 -12.25 8.39 -12.05
C LYS A 61 -11.71 9.78 -12.34
N ASP A 62 -10.42 9.99 -12.05
CA ASP A 62 -9.63 11.17 -12.42
C ASP A 62 -8.28 10.70 -12.97
N GLY A 63 -7.96 11.06 -14.21
CA GLY A 63 -6.77 10.52 -14.89
C GLY A 63 -6.78 8.99 -14.90
N ASP A 64 -5.76 8.34 -14.37
CA ASP A 64 -5.68 6.88 -14.18
C ASP A 64 -5.89 6.47 -12.70
N ILE A 65 -6.72 7.22 -11.98
CA ILE A 65 -6.98 6.99 -10.56
C ILE A 65 -8.49 6.81 -10.38
N MET A 66 -8.87 5.66 -9.80
CA MET A 66 -10.26 5.41 -9.42
C MET A 66 -10.48 5.84 -7.98
N ILE A 67 -11.57 6.56 -7.73
CA ILE A 67 -11.82 7.29 -6.49
C ILE A 67 -13.11 6.77 -5.88
N SER A 68 -13.05 6.34 -4.63
CA SER A 68 -14.21 5.82 -3.90
C SER A 68 -15.15 6.95 -3.47
N PRO A 69 -16.44 6.66 -3.23
CA PRO A 69 -17.23 7.46 -2.31
C PRO A 69 -16.60 7.41 -0.89
N PRO A 70 -16.99 8.30 0.05
CA PRO A 70 -16.51 8.22 1.42
C PRO A 70 -16.67 6.81 2.01
N LEU A 71 -15.59 6.27 2.55
CA LEU A 71 -15.55 4.90 3.05
C LEU A 71 -16.56 4.71 4.18
N SER A 72 -17.31 3.62 4.06
CA SER A 72 -18.22 3.14 5.08
C SER A 72 -18.32 1.63 4.99
N ASN A 73 -19.01 1.00 5.93
CA ASN A 73 -19.24 -0.45 5.89
C ASN A 73 -20.03 -0.91 4.65
N HIS A 74 -20.70 0.01 3.95
CA HIS A 74 -21.50 -0.26 2.75
C HIS A 74 -20.72 -0.09 1.45
N VAL A 75 -19.53 0.51 1.49
CA VAL A 75 -18.69 0.64 0.30
C VAL A 75 -18.02 -0.70 0.04
N GLU A 76 -18.36 -1.31 -1.09
CA GLU A 76 -17.62 -2.43 -1.64
C GLU A 76 -16.30 -1.88 -2.19
N ILE A 77 -15.19 -2.20 -1.53
CA ILE A 77 -13.85 -1.97 -2.08
C ILE A 77 -13.60 -3.11 -3.08
N PRO A 78 -13.34 -2.79 -4.36
CA PRO A 78 -12.99 -3.80 -5.35
C PRO A 78 -11.79 -4.62 -4.88
N HIS A 79 -11.90 -5.95 -4.97
CA HIS A 79 -10.91 -6.92 -4.51
C HIS A 79 -10.39 -7.75 -5.69
N ASP A 80 -9.31 -8.51 -5.44
CA ASP A 80 -8.67 -9.47 -6.35
C ASP A 80 -7.84 -8.91 -7.52
N GLN A 81 -7.85 -7.60 -7.79
CA GLN A 81 -7.06 -6.99 -8.87
C GLN A 81 -6.59 -5.55 -8.59
N PHE A 82 -6.85 -5.00 -7.41
CA PHE A 82 -6.54 -3.62 -7.09
C PHE A 82 -5.38 -3.61 -6.10
N ASP A 83 -4.19 -3.35 -6.61
CA ASP A 83 -2.97 -3.78 -5.93
C ASP A 83 -2.25 -2.63 -5.21
N GLU A 84 -2.70 -1.39 -5.39
CA GLU A 84 -2.14 -0.20 -4.73
C GLU A 84 -3.18 0.88 -4.44
N TRP A 85 -3.27 1.27 -3.16
CA TRP A 85 -4.27 2.18 -2.62
C TRP A 85 -3.64 3.31 -1.80
N TYR A 86 -4.25 4.49 -1.89
CA TYR A 86 -4.01 5.61 -1.00
C TYR A 86 -5.33 6.00 -0.32
N VAL A 87 -5.29 6.35 0.96
CA VAL A 87 -6.47 6.75 1.74
C VAL A 87 -6.22 8.09 2.38
N SER A 88 -7.22 8.97 2.36
CA SER A 88 -7.07 10.36 2.78
C SER A 88 -8.40 11.03 3.14
N THR A 89 -8.34 12.07 3.98
CA THR A 89 -9.54 12.82 4.39
C THR A 89 -10.14 13.71 3.29
N SER A 90 -9.43 13.89 2.18
CA SER A 90 -9.81 14.76 1.06
C SER A 90 -9.23 14.23 -0.24
N GLN A 91 -9.70 14.73 -1.38
CA GLN A 91 -9.10 14.39 -2.67
C GLN A 91 -7.59 14.67 -2.66
N LEU A 92 -6.79 13.69 -3.07
CA LEU A 92 -5.35 13.81 -3.21
C LEU A 92 -4.98 14.39 -4.58
N SER A 93 -3.89 15.14 -4.61
CA SER A 93 -3.20 15.52 -5.85
C SER A 93 -2.00 14.61 -6.03
N PHE A 94 -2.00 13.85 -7.10
CA PHE A 94 -0.90 12.96 -7.45
C PHE A 94 0.07 13.67 -8.40
N PRO A 95 1.38 13.42 -8.27
CA PRO A 95 2.36 13.95 -9.21
C PRO A 95 2.21 13.29 -10.59
N ASP A 96 2.60 14.00 -11.66
CA ASP A 96 2.53 13.49 -13.04
C ASP A 96 3.41 12.24 -13.26
N ASP A 97 4.50 12.13 -12.51
CA ASP A 97 5.44 11.01 -12.51
C ASP A 97 5.15 10.01 -11.37
N LEU A 98 3.87 9.81 -11.03
CA LEU A 98 3.43 8.85 -10.02
C LEU A 98 4.04 7.46 -10.27
N GLU A 99 4.87 7.00 -9.34
CA GLU A 99 5.40 5.65 -9.34
C GLU A 99 4.40 4.70 -8.68
N VAL A 100 4.06 3.63 -9.41
CA VAL A 100 3.21 2.54 -8.92
C VAL A 100 4.13 1.46 -8.36
N PHE A 101 4.32 1.46 -7.04
CA PHE A 101 5.37 0.68 -6.39
C PHE A 101 5.10 -0.83 -6.41
N VAL A 102 3.83 -1.22 -6.42
CA VAL A 102 3.43 -2.63 -6.53
C VAL A 102 3.92 -3.31 -7.81
N ASN A 103 4.18 -2.54 -8.87
CA ASN A 103 4.68 -3.06 -10.15
C ASN A 103 6.19 -3.33 -10.16
N TYR A 104 6.92 -2.93 -9.12
CA TYR A 104 8.33 -3.27 -8.99
C TYR A 104 8.48 -4.56 -8.18
N GLY A 105 8.73 -5.66 -8.88
CA GLY A 105 8.92 -6.97 -8.27
C GLY A 105 9.97 -6.95 -7.15
N GLY A 106 9.63 -7.54 -6.00
CA GLY A 106 10.48 -7.57 -4.81
C GLY A 106 10.58 -6.25 -4.03
N PHE A 107 9.82 -5.20 -4.38
CA PHE A 107 9.78 -3.97 -3.58
C PHE A 107 9.32 -4.26 -2.15
N THR A 108 10.05 -3.68 -1.18
CA THR A 108 9.77 -3.85 0.25
C THR A 108 10.31 -2.66 1.03
N LEU A 109 9.76 -2.45 2.24
CA LEU A 109 10.27 -1.48 3.22
C LEU A 109 11.25 -2.10 4.22
N VAL A 110 11.47 -3.41 4.15
CA VAL A 110 12.49 -4.10 4.95
C VAL A 110 13.87 -3.64 4.48
N SER A 111 14.77 -3.35 5.41
CA SER A 111 16.10 -2.86 5.03
C SER A 111 16.90 -3.98 4.36
N PRO A 112 17.79 -3.65 3.40
CA PRO A 112 18.67 -4.64 2.79
C PRO A 112 19.43 -5.49 3.82
N GLU A 113 19.89 -4.89 4.91
CA GLU A 113 20.64 -5.59 5.96
C GLU A 113 19.80 -6.67 6.66
N GLU A 114 18.51 -6.38 6.91
CA GLU A 114 17.59 -7.35 7.52
C GLU A 114 17.26 -8.50 6.55
N LEU A 115 17.19 -8.22 5.25
CA LEU A 115 16.99 -9.25 4.22
C LEU A 115 18.21 -10.15 4.07
N THR A 116 19.42 -9.59 4.15
CA THR A 116 20.68 -10.32 3.96
C THR A 116 21.26 -10.93 5.23
N LYS A 117 20.56 -10.83 6.37
CA LYS A 117 21.13 -11.20 7.67
C LYS A 117 21.58 -12.66 7.76
N ASP A 118 20.93 -13.52 6.97
CA ASP A 118 21.18 -14.96 6.90
C ASP A 118 21.92 -15.37 5.62
N ASP A 119 22.27 -14.41 4.74
CA ASP A 119 22.92 -14.67 3.46
C ASP A 119 24.42 -14.98 3.64
N ASP A 120 24.98 -15.78 2.71
CA ASP A 120 26.43 -15.94 2.59
C ASP A 120 27.03 -14.71 1.88
N PRO A 121 27.84 -13.88 2.56
CA PRO A 121 28.40 -12.66 1.98
C PRO A 121 29.32 -12.92 0.77
N ALA A 122 29.82 -14.14 0.59
CA ALA A 122 30.70 -14.50 -0.51
C ALA A 122 29.95 -14.60 -1.86
N TRP A 123 28.64 -14.85 -1.84
CA TRP A 123 27.85 -15.13 -3.04
C TRP A 123 26.71 -14.13 -3.29
N GLU A 124 26.21 -13.45 -2.25
CA GLU A 124 24.98 -12.64 -2.35
C GLU A 124 25.18 -11.14 -2.12
N ARG A 125 26.43 -10.67 -2.19
CA ARG A 125 26.77 -9.26 -1.94
C ARG A 125 26.06 -8.31 -2.90
N GLY A 126 25.37 -7.31 -2.35
CA GLY A 126 24.74 -6.24 -3.11
C GLY A 126 23.42 -6.62 -3.80
N ARG A 127 22.90 -7.83 -3.55
CA ARG A 127 21.63 -8.34 -4.13
C ARG A 127 20.45 -7.37 -3.95
N TYR A 128 20.44 -6.62 -2.85
CA TYR A 128 19.35 -5.73 -2.46
C TYR A 128 19.71 -4.24 -2.49
N ASP A 129 20.87 -3.85 -3.06
CA ASP A 129 21.33 -2.45 -3.06
C ASP A 129 20.36 -1.52 -3.83
N TYR A 130 19.64 -2.04 -4.82
CA TYR A 130 18.64 -1.29 -5.56
C TYR A 130 17.48 -0.79 -4.65
N LEU A 131 17.22 -1.48 -3.52
CA LEU A 131 16.16 -1.09 -2.58
C LEU A 131 16.44 0.26 -1.92
N TYR A 132 17.70 0.65 -1.70
CA TYR A 132 17.99 1.97 -1.10
C TYR A 132 17.41 3.11 -1.94
N LEU A 133 17.61 3.07 -3.25
CA LEU A 133 17.10 4.09 -4.18
C LEU A 133 15.58 4.00 -4.33
N MET A 134 15.03 2.79 -4.33
CA MET A 134 13.58 2.60 -4.41
C MET A 134 12.84 3.09 -3.16
N GLN A 135 13.33 2.73 -1.98
CA GLN A 135 12.74 3.16 -0.72
C GLN A 135 12.84 4.68 -0.55
N ASP A 136 13.94 5.32 -0.96
CA ASP A 136 14.06 6.78 -0.97
C ASP A 136 13.01 7.43 -1.87
N ARG A 137 12.80 6.92 -3.10
CA ARG A 137 11.76 7.41 -4.01
C ARG A 137 10.36 7.20 -3.45
N PHE A 138 10.08 6.03 -2.87
CA PHE A 138 8.82 5.74 -2.18
C PHE A 138 8.54 6.76 -1.07
N TRP A 139 9.50 6.96 -0.16
CA TRP A 139 9.31 7.89 0.96
C TRP A 139 9.19 9.35 0.52
N LYS A 140 9.86 9.74 -0.57
CA LYS A 140 9.69 11.07 -1.18
C LYS A 140 8.27 11.23 -1.75
N GLN A 141 7.80 10.28 -2.56
CA GLN A 141 6.44 10.30 -3.10
C GLN A 141 5.39 10.31 -1.99
N LEU A 142 5.52 9.45 -0.98
CA LEU A 142 4.60 9.41 0.15
C LEU A 142 4.62 10.72 0.96
N SER A 143 5.77 11.40 1.07
CA SER A 143 5.86 12.71 1.72
C SER A 143 5.17 13.81 0.93
N VAL A 144 5.18 13.74 -0.40
CA VAL A 144 4.50 14.70 -1.30
C VAL A 144 2.99 14.49 -1.29
N ILE A 145 2.54 13.24 -1.49
CA ILE A 145 1.11 12.88 -1.49
C ILE A 145 0.51 13.01 -0.08
N ASN A 146 1.29 12.67 0.95
CA ASN A 146 0.93 12.76 2.37
C ASN A 146 -0.40 12.06 2.73
N PRO A 147 -0.66 10.81 2.28
CA PRO A 147 -1.91 10.12 2.58
C PRO A 147 -2.05 9.81 4.08
N SER A 148 -3.26 9.49 4.53
CA SER A 148 -3.50 8.89 5.86
C SER A 148 -2.89 7.48 5.90
N THR A 149 -3.14 6.69 4.86
CA THR A 149 -2.64 5.32 4.69
C THR A 149 -2.31 5.04 3.24
N TYR A 150 -1.27 4.25 3.01
CA TYR A 150 -0.91 3.61 1.76
C TYR A 150 -0.99 2.09 1.95
N VAL A 151 -1.48 1.40 0.94
CA VAL A 151 -1.59 -0.07 0.91
C VAL A 151 -1.07 -0.57 -0.42
N SER A 152 -0.31 -1.66 -0.40
CA SER A 152 0.00 -2.45 -1.58
C SER A 152 -0.20 -3.94 -1.30
N SER A 153 -0.72 -4.65 -2.30
CA SER A 153 -1.03 -6.08 -2.29
C SER A 153 -0.46 -6.75 -3.55
N GLY A 154 0.87 -6.79 -3.67
CA GLY A 154 1.58 -7.48 -4.75
C GLY A 154 2.34 -8.70 -4.25
N ASP A 155 3.63 -8.78 -4.62
CA ASP A 155 4.57 -9.81 -4.10
C ASP A 155 4.61 -9.85 -2.57
N LEU A 156 4.44 -8.68 -1.95
CA LEU A 156 4.35 -8.47 -0.51
C LEU A 156 3.13 -7.60 -0.20
N TYR A 157 2.58 -7.81 1.00
CA TYR A 157 1.55 -6.95 1.56
C TYR A 157 2.22 -5.84 2.35
N ILE A 158 2.11 -4.60 1.87
CA ILE A 158 2.73 -3.43 2.49
C ILE A 158 1.62 -2.50 2.95
N VAL A 159 1.63 -2.14 4.24
CA VAL A 159 0.72 -1.15 4.81
C VAL A 159 1.54 -0.07 5.48
N VAL A 160 1.31 1.19 5.12
CA VAL A 160 1.97 2.36 5.70
C VAL A 160 0.90 3.34 6.16
N SER A 161 0.83 3.63 7.46
CA SER A 161 -0.24 4.45 8.01
C SER A 161 0.24 5.42 9.07
N LYS A 162 -0.39 6.60 9.13
CA LYS A 162 -0.28 7.51 10.29
C LYS A 162 -0.94 6.92 11.55
N SER A 163 -1.87 5.96 11.38
CA SER A 163 -2.56 5.28 12.47
C SER A 163 -1.75 4.08 12.96
N LYS A 164 -1.16 4.20 14.16
CA LYS A 164 -0.54 3.05 14.84
C LYS A 164 -1.56 1.94 15.12
N ALA A 165 -2.80 2.32 15.42
CA ALA A 165 -3.86 1.37 15.77
C ALA A 165 -4.21 0.46 14.58
N LEU A 166 -4.23 0.99 13.35
CA LEU A 166 -4.44 0.19 12.15
C LEU A 166 -3.35 -0.89 12.01
N ILE A 167 -2.08 -0.50 12.14
CA ILE A 167 -0.96 -1.43 12.04
C ILE A 167 -1.04 -2.52 13.11
N SER A 168 -1.38 -2.15 14.35
CA SER A 168 -1.54 -3.12 15.44
C SER A 168 -2.72 -4.07 15.25
N ASP A 169 -3.85 -3.59 14.72
CA ASP A 169 -5.02 -4.43 14.43
C ASP A 169 -4.70 -5.48 13.35
N ILE A 170 -3.99 -5.08 12.28
CA ILE A 170 -3.56 -5.99 11.21
C ILE A 170 -2.61 -7.04 11.77
N GLU A 171 -1.60 -6.63 12.54
CA GLU A 171 -0.62 -7.53 13.14
C GLU A 171 -1.26 -8.59 14.04
N ASN A 172 -2.26 -8.22 14.84
CA ASN A 172 -2.95 -9.15 15.75
C ASN A 172 -3.93 -10.10 15.04
N SER A 173 -4.15 -9.91 13.74
CA SER A 173 -5.09 -10.71 12.94
C SER A 173 -4.41 -11.72 12.01
N ALA A 174 -3.09 -11.64 11.88
CA ALA A 174 -2.25 -12.54 11.09
C ALA A 174 -1.72 -13.70 11.94
#